data_AF-X1D825-F1
#
_entry.id   AF-X1D825-F1
#
_cell.length_a   1.000
_cell.length_b   1.000
_cell.length_c   1.000
_cell.angle_alpha   90.00
_cell.angle_beta   90.00
_cell.angle_gamma   90.00
#
_symmetry.space_group_name_H-M   'P 1'
#
loop_
_entity.id
_entity.type
_entity.pdbx_description
1 polymer ?
#
loop_
_entity_poly.entity_id
_entity_poly.type
_entity_poly.pdbx_seq_one_letter_code
_entity_poly.pdbx_strand_id
1 'polypeptide(L)'
;FHLPASAVKVFARTKGLERLILTSDVALAGGLNPGIYRWGNKEVEVFTDNHLGLTGTGILAGAGHLLNWDIAHFIRFTGNNLANTIPLCTINPAKIIEMPCNYGKLELSAPANLTLFHYQTGDDRLQIVRTLRKGSVIF
;
A
#
# COMPACT_ATOMS: atom_id res chain seq x y z
N PHE A 1 8.30 -10.38 -3.41
CA PHE A 1 7.84 -9.33 -2.46
C PHE A 1 8.77 -9.26 -1.25
N HIS A 2 8.85 -8.12 -0.56
CA HIS A 2 9.92 -7.81 0.41
C HIS A 2 9.91 -8.67 1.69
N LEU A 3 8.74 -8.98 2.23
CA LEU A 3 8.62 -9.66 3.51
C LEU A 3 7.75 -10.91 3.38
N PRO A 4 8.20 -12.08 3.90
CA PRO A 4 7.36 -13.26 3.95
C PRO A 4 6.15 -13.03 4.88
N ALA A 5 5.05 -13.76 4.62
CA ALA A 5 3.81 -13.66 5.41
C ALA A 5 4.04 -13.87 6.92
N SER A 6 4.98 -14.76 7.29
CA SER A 6 5.36 -15.01 8.68
C SER A 6 5.91 -13.76 9.37
N ALA A 7 6.77 -12.99 8.69
CA ALA A 7 7.35 -11.77 9.23
C ALA A 7 6.27 -10.70 9.45
N VAL A 8 5.40 -10.48 8.44
CA VAL A 8 4.28 -9.54 8.54
C VAL A 8 3.36 -9.90 9.71
N LYS A 9 3.05 -11.19 9.89
CA LYS A 9 2.24 -11.70 11.01
C LYS A 9 2.90 -11.49 12.38
N VAL A 10 4.22 -11.70 12.47
CA VAL A 10 4.98 -11.40 13.70
C VAL A 10 4.91 -9.92 14.01
N PHE A 11 5.15 -9.04 13.04
CA PHE A 11 5.11 -7.58 13.25
C PHE A 11 3.72 -7.12 13.71
N ALA A 12 2.65 -7.60 13.05
CA ALA A 12 1.27 -7.32 13.44
C ALA A 12 0.99 -7.66 14.91
N ARG A 13 1.46 -8.82 15.37
CA ARG A 13 1.24 -9.31 16.73
C ARG A 13 2.11 -8.62 17.78
N THR A 14 3.38 -8.33 17.46
CA THR A 14 4.34 -7.80 18.45
C THR A 14 4.29 -6.29 18.58
N LYS A 15 4.08 -5.56 17.47
CA LYS A 15 4.01 -4.09 17.49
C LYS A 15 2.61 -3.60 17.86
N GLY A 16 1.58 -4.37 17.50
CA GLY A 16 0.19 -3.93 17.52
C GLY A 16 -0.13 -3.01 16.34
N LEU A 17 -1.38 -3.06 15.86
CA LEU A 17 -1.79 -2.35 14.64
C LEU A 17 -1.64 -0.83 14.74
N GLU A 18 -1.88 -0.23 15.90
CA GLU A 18 -1.73 1.21 16.16
C GLU A 18 -0.30 1.73 15.97
N ARG A 19 0.71 0.84 16.02
CA ARG A 19 2.14 1.19 15.86
C ARG A 19 2.71 0.71 14.54
N LEU A 20 1.86 0.28 13.61
CA LEU A 20 2.26 -0.16 12.28
C LEU A 20 1.79 0.82 11.22
N ILE A 21 2.65 1.06 10.25
CA ILE A 21 2.34 1.83 9.06
C ILE A 21 2.57 0.91 7.86
N LEU A 22 1.56 0.79 7.01
CA LEU A 22 1.65 0.04 5.76
C LEU A 22 2.06 1.01 4.64
N THR A 23 3.20 0.74 4.03
CA THR A 23 3.78 1.53 2.94
C THR A 23 3.95 0.64 1.73
N SER A 24 3.71 1.17 0.52
CA SER A 24 4.01 0.42 -0.69
C SER A 24 5.50 0.33 -0.97
N ASP A 25 6.28 1.36 -0.61
CA ASP A 25 7.66 1.54 -1.10
C ASP A 25 7.73 1.46 -2.64
N VAL A 26 6.66 1.92 -3.31
CA VAL A 26 6.52 1.81 -4.76
C VAL A 26 7.61 2.63 -5.44
N ALA A 27 8.37 2.00 -6.32
CA ALA A 27 9.38 2.68 -7.11
C ALA A 27 8.79 3.24 -8.41
N LEU A 28 9.61 3.96 -9.19
CA LEU A 28 9.17 4.68 -10.39
C LEU A 28 8.43 3.79 -11.42
N ALA A 29 8.84 2.53 -11.56
CA ALA A 29 8.24 1.58 -12.49
C ALA A 29 7.11 0.74 -11.87
N GLY A 30 6.78 0.95 -10.59
CA GLY A 30 5.73 0.19 -9.93
C GLY A 30 4.34 0.53 -10.47
N GLY A 31 3.51 -0.51 -10.61
CA GLY A 31 2.20 -0.42 -11.26
C GLY A 31 2.22 -0.40 -12.79
N LEU A 32 3.40 -0.41 -13.44
CA LEU A 32 3.51 -0.61 -14.88
C LEU A 32 3.34 -2.10 -15.24
N ASN A 33 3.14 -2.37 -16.52
CA ASN A 33 3.10 -3.74 -17.03
C ASN A 33 4.48 -4.42 -16.88
N PRO A 34 4.54 -5.76 -16.86
CA PRO A 34 5.82 -6.47 -16.87
C PRO A 34 6.72 -6.05 -18.03
N GLY A 35 8.00 -5.85 -17.75
CA GLY A 35 8.98 -5.36 -18.73
C GLY A 35 10.21 -4.71 -18.11
N ILE A 36 11.17 -4.37 -18.96
CA ILE A 36 12.42 -3.69 -18.56
C ILE A 36 12.26 -2.18 -18.76
N TYR A 37 12.62 -1.43 -17.73
CA TYR A 37 12.50 0.02 -17.65
C TYR A 37 13.82 0.66 -17.23
N ARG A 38 14.05 1.90 -17.68
CA ARG A 38 15.22 2.67 -17.28
C ARG A 38 14.90 3.55 -16.07
N TRP A 39 15.64 3.38 -14.99
CA TRP A 39 15.60 4.26 -13.81
C TRP A 39 16.96 4.91 -13.60
N GLY A 40 17.08 6.16 -14.09
CA GLY A 40 18.36 6.86 -14.15
C GLY A 40 19.36 6.12 -15.04
N ASN A 41 20.46 5.65 -14.45
CA ASN A 41 21.50 4.86 -15.13
C ASN A 41 21.36 3.35 -14.90
N LYS A 42 20.26 2.88 -14.32
CA LYS A 42 20.00 1.46 -14.05
C LYS A 42 18.85 0.94 -14.92
N GLU A 43 18.90 -0.35 -15.23
CA GLU A 43 17.77 -1.09 -15.79
C GLU A 43 17.08 -1.86 -14.67
N VAL A 44 15.78 -1.65 -14.53
CA VAL A 44 14.92 -2.39 -13.60
C VAL A 44 13.89 -3.19 -14.36
N GLU A 45 13.51 -4.33 -13.82
CA GLU A 45 12.53 -5.23 -14.40
C GLU A 45 11.30 -5.28 -13.49
N VAL A 46 10.14 -4.98 -14.07
CA VAL A 46 8.85 -5.37 -13.51
C VAL A 46 8.61 -6.80 -13.96
N PHE A 47 8.65 -7.73 -13.01
CA PHE A 47 8.46 -9.16 -13.28
C PHE A 47 6.99 -9.49 -13.54
N THR A 48 6.72 -10.70 -14.02
CA THR A 48 5.35 -11.14 -14.39
C THR A 48 4.38 -11.23 -13.22
N ASP A 49 4.88 -11.41 -11.99
CA ASP A 49 4.10 -11.32 -10.76
C ASP A 49 3.96 -9.87 -10.23
N ASN A 50 4.53 -8.88 -10.93
CA ASN A 50 4.58 -7.45 -10.62
C ASN A 50 5.50 -7.03 -9.47
N HIS A 51 6.42 -7.89 -9.00
CA HIS A 51 7.51 -7.36 -8.17
C HIS A 51 8.55 -6.65 -9.04
N LEU A 52 9.40 -5.84 -8.43
CA LEU A 52 10.40 -5.02 -9.11
C LEU A 52 11.80 -5.36 -8.63
N GLY A 53 12.74 -5.51 -9.55
CA GLY A 53 14.14 -5.80 -9.24
C GLY A 53 15.11 -5.24 -10.27
N LEU A 54 16.40 -5.40 -9.99
CA LEU A 54 17.46 -5.09 -10.95
C LEU A 54 17.49 -6.17 -12.03
N THR A 55 17.43 -5.74 -13.28
CA THR A 55 17.34 -6.62 -14.47
C THR A 55 18.47 -7.65 -14.47
N GLY A 56 18.13 -8.90 -14.77
CA GLY A 56 19.10 -10.00 -14.83
C GLY A 56 19.64 -10.45 -13.48
N THR A 57 19.05 -10.00 -12.37
CA THR A 57 19.41 -10.40 -11.02
C THR A 57 18.17 -10.79 -10.20
N GLY A 58 18.39 -11.31 -8.98
CA GLY A 58 17.32 -11.52 -7.99
C GLY A 58 17.19 -10.40 -6.95
N ILE A 59 17.86 -9.27 -7.14
CA ILE A 59 17.91 -8.17 -6.16
C ILE A 59 16.72 -7.23 -6.37
N LEU A 60 15.96 -6.99 -5.30
CA LEU A 60 14.82 -6.05 -5.33
C LEU A 60 15.30 -4.61 -5.50
N ALA A 61 14.49 -3.81 -6.21
CA ALA A 61 14.78 -2.40 -6.51
C ALA A 61 13.60 -1.50 -6.09
N GLY A 62 13.20 -1.59 -4.82
CA GLY A 62 11.92 -1.04 -4.34
C GLY A 62 10.75 -1.94 -4.72
N ALA A 63 9.52 -1.46 -4.56
CA ALA A 63 8.33 -2.27 -4.83
C ALA A 63 7.69 -1.97 -6.19
N GLY A 64 7.16 -3.02 -6.82
CA GLY A 64 6.30 -2.92 -7.99
C GLY A 64 4.80 -2.92 -7.67
N HIS A 65 4.43 -3.38 -6.47
CA HIS A 65 3.04 -3.43 -6.02
C HIS A 65 2.55 -2.08 -5.47
N LEU A 66 1.25 -1.84 -5.66
CA LEU A 66 0.56 -0.65 -5.18
C LEU A 66 -0.16 -0.94 -3.86
N LEU A 67 -0.46 0.12 -3.11
CA LEU A 67 -1.05 0.01 -1.77
C LEU A 67 -2.41 -0.72 -1.75
N ASN A 68 -3.18 -0.66 -2.85
CA ASN A 68 -4.44 -1.39 -2.97
C ASN A 68 -4.26 -2.92 -3.01
N TRP A 69 -3.10 -3.40 -3.48
CA TRP A 69 -2.69 -4.80 -3.40
C TRP A 69 -2.16 -5.12 -2.00
N ASP A 70 -1.33 -4.23 -1.43
CA ASP A 70 -0.71 -4.44 -0.12
C ASP A 70 -1.73 -4.59 1.01
N ILE A 71 -2.81 -3.81 0.99
CA ILE A 71 -3.90 -3.90 1.99
C ILE A 71 -4.52 -5.30 1.99
N ALA A 72 -4.86 -5.84 0.81
CA ALA A 72 -5.45 -7.17 0.67
C ALA A 72 -4.48 -8.26 1.14
N HIS A 73 -3.19 -8.10 0.83
CA HIS A 73 -2.16 -9.07 1.21
C HIS A 73 -1.85 -9.04 2.71
N PHE A 74 -1.84 -7.85 3.32
CA PHE A 74 -1.72 -7.72 4.77
C PHE A 74 -2.88 -8.42 5.50
N ILE A 75 -4.12 -8.22 5.03
CA ILE A 75 -5.31 -8.92 5.53
C ILE A 75 -5.11 -10.43 5.43
N ARG A 76 -4.73 -10.94 4.26
CA ARG A 76 -4.52 -12.38 4.03
C ARG A 76 -3.42 -12.97 4.93
N PHE A 77 -2.32 -12.26 5.11
CA PHE A 77 -1.18 -12.76 5.90
C PHE A 77 -1.43 -12.75 7.40
N THR A 78 -2.20 -11.77 7.89
CA THR A 78 -2.38 -11.54 9.32
C THR A 78 -3.71 -12.08 9.86
N GLY A 79 -4.71 -12.29 9.00
CA GLY A 79 -6.08 -12.62 9.37
C GLY A 79 -6.89 -11.44 9.91
N ASN A 80 -6.39 -10.20 9.73
CA ASN A 80 -7.15 -8.99 10.08
C ASN A 80 -8.29 -8.73 9.09
N ASN A 81 -9.14 -7.76 9.42
CA ASN A 81 -10.19 -7.28 8.52
C ASN A 81 -9.83 -5.91 7.93
N LEU A 82 -10.65 -5.45 6.97
CA LEU A 82 -10.47 -4.16 6.31
C LEU A 82 -10.49 -2.99 7.30
N ALA A 83 -11.45 -2.96 8.22
CA ALA A 83 -11.60 -1.87 9.19
C ALA A 83 -10.37 -1.68 10.08
N ASN A 84 -9.72 -2.78 10.47
CA ASN A 84 -8.48 -2.76 11.26
C ASN A 84 -7.24 -2.45 10.41
N THR A 85 -7.28 -2.69 9.10
CA THR A 85 -6.13 -2.53 8.21
C THR A 85 -6.04 -1.12 7.62
N ILE A 86 -7.16 -0.48 7.28
CA ILE A 86 -7.19 0.88 6.71
C ILE A 86 -6.43 1.91 7.58
N PRO A 87 -6.52 1.91 8.92
CA PRO A 87 -5.76 2.85 9.76
C PRO A 87 -4.24 2.79 9.56
N LEU A 88 -3.67 1.64 9.16
CA LEU A 88 -2.23 1.49 8.93
C LEU A 88 -1.73 2.35 7.75
N CYS A 89 -2.62 2.69 6.81
CA CYS A 89 -2.29 3.55 5.67
C CYS A 89 -2.96 4.94 5.73
N THR A 90 -3.74 5.22 6.78
CA THR A 90 -4.43 6.52 6.93
C THR A 90 -4.05 7.22 8.23
N ILE A 91 -4.63 6.79 9.35
CA ILE A 91 -4.52 7.45 10.65
C ILE A 91 -3.10 7.32 11.22
N ASN A 92 -2.50 6.14 11.11
CA ASN A 92 -1.18 5.87 11.69
C ASN A 92 -0.06 6.71 11.03
N PRO A 93 0.05 6.78 9.69
CA PRO A 93 1.00 7.70 9.06
C PRO A 93 0.66 9.17 9.30
N ALA A 94 -0.62 9.56 9.38
CA ALA A 94 -0.99 10.94 9.72
C ALA A 94 -0.48 11.34 11.12
N LYS A 95 -0.57 10.43 12.10
CA LYS A 95 -0.06 10.63 13.47
C LYS A 95 1.46 10.81 13.49
N ILE A 96 2.22 9.98 12.76
CA ILE A 96 3.70 10.01 12.85
C ILE A 96 4.32 11.26 12.23
N ILE A 97 3.68 11.83 11.21
CA ILE A 97 4.13 13.08 10.56
C ILE A 97 3.42 14.31 11.14
N GLU A 98 2.75 14.16 12.29
CA GLU A 98 2.12 15.24 13.06
C GLU A 98 1.08 16.04 12.26
N MET A 99 0.30 15.37 11.41
CA MET A 99 -0.83 16.01 10.74
C MET A 99 -1.91 16.41 11.75
N PRO A 100 -2.77 17.40 11.42
CA PRO A 100 -3.94 17.71 12.24
C PRO A 100 -4.77 16.46 12.52
N CYS A 101 -5.30 16.35 13.74
CA CYS A 101 -5.92 15.13 14.26
C CYS A 101 -7.15 14.62 13.50
N ASN A 102 -7.71 15.43 12.60
CA ASN A 102 -8.83 15.10 11.72
C ASN A 102 -8.38 14.48 10.37
N TYR A 103 -7.07 14.36 10.09
CA TYR A 103 -6.57 13.69 8.90
C TYR A 103 -6.66 12.16 9.00
N GLY A 104 -6.86 11.50 7.85
CA GLY A 104 -6.95 10.05 7.76
C GLY A 104 -8.24 9.45 8.31
N LYS A 105 -9.19 10.29 8.72
CA LYS A 105 -10.48 9.89 9.30
C LYS A 105 -11.65 10.28 8.41
N LEU A 106 -12.73 9.50 8.53
CA LEU A 106 -14.03 9.82 7.94
C LEU A 106 -14.94 10.39 9.02
N GLU A 107 -14.80 11.68 9.30
CA GLU A 107 -15.57 12.42 10.32
C GLU A 107 -15.89 13.84 9.84
N LEU A 108 -16.85 14.49 10.50
CA LEU A 108 -17.19 15.88 10.19
C LEU A 108 -15.97 16.79 10.36
N SER A 109 -15.83 17.77 9.48
CA SER A 109 -14.71 18.72 9.44
C SER A 109 -13.33 18.12 9.12
N ALA A 110 -13.21 16.81 8.87
CA ALA A 110 -12.03 16.24 8.25
C ALA A 110 -11.91 16.68 6.78
N PRO A 111 -10.69 16.84 6.24
CA PRO A 111 -10.52 17.06 4.81
C PRO A 111 -11.17 15.91 4.02
N ALA A 112 -11.94 16.23 2.97
CA ALA A 112 -12.53 15.24 2.08
C ALA A 112 -11.48 14.61 1.14
N ASN A 113 -10.52 13.91 1.72
CA ASN A 113 -9.54 13.06 1.07
C ASN A 113 -10.05 11.62 1.17
N LEU A 114 -10.74 11.14 0.13
CA LEU A 114 -11.53 9.91 0.19
C LEU A 114 -11.16 9.01 -0.98
N THR A 115 -11.18 7.70 -0.77
CA THR A 115 -11.04 6.70 -1.83
C THR A 115 -12.24 5.75 -1.79
N LEU A 116 -12.99 5.70 -2.89
CA LEU A 116 -14.05 4.73 -3.11
C LEU A 116 -13.46 3.52 -3.84
N PHE A 117 -13.77 2.33 -3.36
CA PHE A 117 -13.31 1.08 -3.95
C PHE A 117 -14.31 -0.06 -3.73
N HIS A 118 -14.22 -1.08 -4.58
CA HIS A 118 -14.85 -2.38 -4.34
C HIS A 118 -13.83 -3.33 -3.73
N TYR A 119 -14.27 -4.11 -2.73
CA TYR A 119 -13.46 -5.14 -2.11
C TYR A 119 -14.35 -6.17 -1.40
N GLN A 120 -14.05 -7.44 -1.60
CA GLN A 120 -14.55 -8.57 -0.83
C GLN A 120 -13.39 -9.33 -0.21
N THR A 121 -13.63 -9.95 0.95
CA THR A 121 -12.61 -10.79 1.60
C THR A 121 -12.22 -11.93 0.67
N GLY A 122 -10.94 -11.98 0.31
CA GLY A 122 -10.40 -12.94 -0.65
C GLY A 122 -9.89 -12.30 -1.95
N ASP A 123 -10.34 -11.08 -2.27
CA ASP A 123 -9.81 -10.34 -3.42
C ASP A 123 -8.31 -10.08 -3.25
N ASP A 124 -7.56 -10.20 -4.35
CA ASP A 124 -6.11 -9.94 -4.34
C ASP A 124 -5.76 -8.44 -4.25
N ARG A 125 -6.72 -7.55 -4.50
CA ARG A 125 -6.54 -6.09 -4.42
C ARG A 125 -7.87 -5.36 -4.27
N LEU A 126 -7.83 -4.17 -3.69
CA LEU A 126 -8.94 -3.22 -3.73
C LEU A 126 -9.07 -2.66 -5.15
N GLN A 127 -10.28 -2.69 -5.71
CA GLN A 127 -10.59 -2.12 -7.02
C GLN A 127 -10.99 -0.65 -6.83
N ILE A 128 -10.05 0.26 -7.05
CA ILE A 128 -10.27 1.70 -6.84
C ILE A 128 -11.20 2.24 -7.93
N VAL A 129 -12.27 2.92 -7.51
CA VAL A 129 -13.29 3.50 -8.38
C VAL A 129 -13.14 5.01 -8.49
N ARG A 130 -12.83 5.67 -7.37
CA ARG A 130 -12.73 7.13 -7.32
C ARG A 130 -11.83 7.58 -6.17
N THR A 131 -11.08 8.66 -6.37
CA THR A 131 -10.34 9.34 -5.31
C THR A 131 -10.66 10.83 -5.31
N LEU A 132 -10.91 11.36 -4.12
CA LEU A 132 -11.13 12.78 -3.88
C LEU A 132 -9.96 13.33 -3.06
N ARG A 133 -9.57 14.57 -3.35
CA ARG A 133 -8.63 15.37 -2.55
C ARG A 133 -9.29 16.69 -2.23
N LYS A 134 -9.50 16.97 -0.94
CA LYS A 134 -10.20 18.15 -0.43
C LYS A 134 -11.55 18.39 -1.15
N GLY A 135 -12.28 17.30 -1.46
CA GLY A 135 -13.59 17.34 -2.11
C GLY A 135 -13.55 17.33 -3.64
N SER A 136 -12.39 17.53 -4.26
CA SER A 136 -12.24 17.47 -5.73
C SER A 136 -11.90 16.06 -6.18
N VAL A 137 -12.58 15.55 -7.20
CA VAL A 137 -12.25 14.25 -7.84
C VAL A 137 -10.92 14.38 -8.58
N ILE A 138 -9.98 13.48 -8.28
CA ILE A 138 -8.65 13.41 -8.93
C ILE A 138 -8.40 12.09 -9.66
N PHE A 139 -9.26 11.11 -9.42
CA PHE A 139 -9.34 9.82 -10.10
C PHE A 139 -10.80 9.38 -10.04
#